data_AF-A0AAD6D3I1-F1
#
_entry.id   AF-A0AAD6D3I1-F1
#
_cell.length_a   1.000
_cell.length_b   1.000
_cell.length_c   1.000
_cell.angle_alpha   90.00
_cell.angle_beta   90.00
_cell.angle_gamma   90.00
#
_symmetry.space_group_name_H-M   'P 1'
#
loop_
_entity.id
_entity.type
_entity.pdbx_description
1 polymer ?
#
loop_
_entity_poly.entity_id
_entity_poly.type
_entity_poly.pdbx_seq_one_letter_code
_entity_poly.pdbx_strand_id
1 'polypeptide(L)'
;MAFVASTFSPGYSSTRLALFPHMLRMLEHANDISNNTQDENWTLLQALAVLYSYPSVAAVSGQGPEKKLSLWAVKSAVETCAMQLSLHHSIEDLKMCAQSPGPDISSSLPYRRSFYWIWLFVKSRHHSVMTRTPPTIRSDSTITTTLDILPHLDSQPGVRRVLAEAALHHQWDKAARPDTDLAEWWCVPRYTKDIGTLSELLDNAENLLQEWGATWLQPYDSNTPSSDDSSLQDPFVFANSITAFMGILTRFSIVSIAAPIVSHQLMAKTGLTTFPSSTAHSPELSAFLKCVLKSSDAANRCCDAIIELKPASREALRYMPDYGFTMITLCCLHLVYAFNMCPDSPTLRGYLTTVEQVANIMMDLSVRCNTCPKVYGEHILLQLRTTTRNRESSTENSNGDQSMANTDTGPALGVPDAHAWSQVRSIAGSNYPMDSLFPASTPNEDWPTAAFNSDHLLRSNSGLLDLLNIFPDSLLHTSINSL
;
A
#
# COMPACT_ATOMS: atom_id res chain seq x y z
N MET A 1 23.51 -2.38 9.47
CA MET A 1 23.74 -3.22 8.26
C MET A 1 23.70 -4.72 8.55
N ALA A 2 24.59 -5.26 9.41
CA ALA A 2 24.67 -6.72 9.66
C ALA A 2 23.33 -7.37 10.07
N PHE A 3 22.53 -6.69 10.92
CA PHE A 3 21.19 -7.16 11.30
C PHE A 3 20.27 -7.36 10.08
N VAL A 4 20.21 -6.36 9.19
CA VAL A 4 19.40 -6.45 7.96
C VAL A 4 19.99 -7.49 6.99
N ALA A 5 21.29 -7.51 6.78
CA ALA A 5 21.91 -8.51 5.89
C ALA A 5 21.64 -9.95 6.34
N SER A 6 21.55 -10.18 7.66
CA SER A 6 21.22 -11.49 8.22
C SER A 6 19.80 -11.98 7.92
N THR A 7 18.86 -11.12 7.51
CA THR A 7 17.52 -11.54 7.10
C THR A 7 17.51 -12.17 5.70
N PHE A 8 18.48 -11.80 4.86
CA PHE A 8 18.60 -12.29 3.49
C PHE A 8 19.65 -13.41 3.34
N SER A 9 20.51 -13.59 4.35
CA SER A 9 21.62 -14.53 4.29
C SER A 9 21.28 -15.85 4.98
N PRO A 10 21.48 -17.01 4.32
CA PRO A 10 21.14 -18.29 4.92
C PRO A 10 22.08 -18.67 6.07
N GLY A 11 21.52 -19.19 7.17
CA GLY A 11 22.27 -19.65 8.33
C GLY A 11 22.59 -18.59 9.38
N TYR A 12 22.13 -17.34 9.19
CA TYR A 12 22.43 -16.22 10.08
C TYR A 12 21.33 -15.89 11.10
N SER A 13 20.36 -16.79 11.32
CA SER A 13 19.29 -16.58 12.31
C SER A 13 19.83 -16.37 13.72
N SER A 14 20.88 -17.10 14.11
CA SER A 14 21.55 -16.93 15.41
C SER A 14 22.21 -15.55 15.54
N THR A 15 22.89 -15.08 14.50
CA THR A 15 23.46 -13.73 14.44
C THR A 15 22.38 -12.67 14.54
N ARG A 16 21.25 -12.84 13.84
CA ARG A 16 20.11 -11.93 13.91
C ARG A 16 19.57 -11.82 15.34
N LEU A 17 19.37 -12.95 16.01
CA LEU A 17 18.91 -13.01 17.40
C LEU A 17 19.92 -12.37 18.36
N ALA A 18 21.22 -12.58 18.15
CA ALA A 18 22.27 -11.96 18.95
C ALA A 18 22.34 -10.43 18.78
N LEU A 19 22.07 -9.93 17.57
CA LEU A 19 22.05 -8.50 17.26
C LEU A 19 20.76 -7.80 17.71
N PHE A 20 19.66 -8.54 17.93
CA PHE A 20 18.35 -7.97 18.23
C PHE A 20 18.33 -7.04 19.47
N PRO A 21 18.93 -7.40 20.63
CA PRO A 21 18.98 -6.49 21.78
C PRO A 21 19.74 -5.19 21.52
N HIS A 22 20.70 -5.20 20.59
CA HIS A 22 21.40 -3.97 20.18
C HIS A 22 20.49 -3.07 19.34
N MET A 23 19.62 -3.65 18.51
CA MET A 23 18.63 -2.88 17.75
C MET A 23 17.60 -2.24 18.69
N LEU A 24 17.13 -2.96 19.71
CA LEU A 24 16.22 -2.38 20.71
C LEU A 24 16.84 -1.19 21.45
N ARG A 25 18.06 -1.33 21.95
CA ARG A 25 18.78 -0.22 22.60
C ARG A 25 19.00 0.97 21.67
N MET A 26 19.26 0.72 20.39
CA MET A 26 19.40 1.78 19.39
C MET A 26 18.08 2.54 19.16
N LEU A 27 16.93 1.85 19.20
CA LEU A 27 15.62 2.50 19.12
C LEU A 27 15.32 3.36 20.35
N GLU A 28 15.71 2.90 21.54
CA GLU A 28 15.58 3.66 22.79
C GLU A 28 16.45 4.93 22.76
N HIS A 29 17.69 4.81 22.26
CA HIS A 29 18.66 5.92 22.15
C HIS A 29 18.18 7.05 21.23
N ALA A 30 17.27 6.76 20.30
CA ALA A 30 16.69 7.77 19.40
C ALA A 30 15.90 8.87 20.13
N ASN A 31 15.52 8.64 21.39
CA ASN A 31 14.80 9.63 22.20
C ASN A 31 15.74 10.58 22.96
N ASP A 32 17.02 10.21 23.18
CA ASP A 32 17.99 11.01 23.93
C ASP A 32 19.29 11.22 23.14
N ILE A 33 19.20 12.03 22.09
CA ILE A 33 20.37 12.34 21.24
C ILE A 33 21.14 13.59 21.71
N SER A 34 20.68 14.23 22.78
CA SER A 34 21.15 15.54 23.26
C SER A 34 22.61 15.53 23.71
N ASN A 35 23.05 14.40 24.28
CA ASN A 35 24.40 14.22 24.82
C ASN A 35 25.42 13.71 23.79
N ASN A 36 24.96 13.35 22.59
CA ASN A 36 25.81 12.77 21.56
C ASN A 36 26.49 13.87 20.74
N THR A 37 27.64 13.52 20.15
CA THR A 37 28.27 14.32 19.11
C THR A 37 27.44 14.33 17.82
N GLN A 38 27.72 15.30 16.94
CA GLN A 38 27.05 15.42 15.64
C GLN A 38 27.26 14.18 14.75
N ASP A 39 28.45 13.60 14.77
CA ASP A 39 28.79 12.41 13.98
C ASP A 39 28.12 11.15 14.52
N GLU A 40 28.02 11.00 15.85
CA GLU A 40 27.26 9.92 16.48
C GLU A 40 25.78 10.00 16.13
N ASN A 41 25.21 11.20 16.19
CA ASN A 41 23.81 11.43 15.83
C ASN A 41 23.53 11.16 14.36
N TRP A 42 24.44 11.56 13.48
CA TRP A 42 24.33 11.25 12.06
C TRP A 42 24.40 9.74 11.82
N THR A 43 25.34 9.05 12.47
CA THR A 43 25.49 7.59 12.38
C THR A 43 24.24 6.86 12.89
N LEU A 44 23.67 7.32 14.00
CA LEU A 44 22.42 6.78 14.55
C LEU A 44 21.27 6.94 13.55
N LEU A 45 21.08 8.14 13.00
CA LEU A 45 20.04 8.40 12.00
C LEU A 45 20.20 7.48 10.77
N GLN A 46 21.43 7.31 10.27
CA GLN A 46 21.70 6.42 9.14
C GLN A 46 21.37 4.96 9.47
N ALA A 47 21.71 4.49 10.68
CA ALA A 47 21.39 3.14 11.12
C ALA A 47 19.88 2.91 11.26
N LEU A 48 19.15 3.89 11.81
CA LEU A 48 17.69 3.87 11.91
C LEU A 48 17.03 3.91 10.52
N ALA A 49 17.54 4.73 9.59
CA ALA A 49 17.05 4.79 8.21
C ALA A 49 17.21 3.45 7.47
N VAL A 50 18.31 2.73 7.71
CA VAL A 50 18.50 1.37 7.20
C VAL A 50 17.45 0.43 7.77
N LEU A 51 17.19 0.45 9.08
CA LEU A 51 16.14 -0.38 9.67
C LEU A 51 14.75 -0.03 9.11
N TYR A 52 14.46 1.27 8.95
CA TYR A 52 13.19 1.74 8.41
C TYR A 52 12.99 1.41 6.93
N SER A 53 14.08 1.15 6.19
CA SER A 53 14.02 0.69 4.80
C SER A 53 13.61 -0.77 4.68
N TYR A 54 13.82 -1.57 5.73
CA TYR A 54 13.57 -3.02 5.74
C TYR A 54 12.68 -3.44 6.92
N PRO A 55 11.49 -2.84 7.08
CA PRO A 55 10.59 -3.23 8.14
C PRO A 55 9.99 -4.60 7.82
N SER A 56 9.84 -5.46 8.83
CA SER A 56 9.05 -6.68 8.65
C SER A 56 7.57 -6.35 8.82
N VAL A 57 6.77 -6.65 7.80
CA VAL A 57 5.32 -6.44 7.87
C VAL A 57 4.69 -7.64 8.60
N ALA A 58 4.19 -7.39 9.81
CA ALA A 58 3.73 -8.44 10.73
C ALA A 58 2.57 -9.30 10.19
N ALA A 59 1.76 -8.75 9.26
CA ALA A 59 0.49 -9.29 8.80
C ALA A 59 0.51 -10.72 8.26
N VAL A 60 1.65 -11.13 7.71
CA VAL A 60 1.77 -12.34 6.87
C VAL A 60 2.61 -13.42 7.57
N SER A 61 3.31 -13.04 8.62
CA SER A 61 4.26 -13.88 9.31
C SER A 61 3.58 -14.62 10.46
N GLY A 62 2.76 -15.62 10.15
CA GLY A 62 2.33 -16.64 11.13
C GLY A 62 3.49 -17.53 11.63
N GLN A 63 4.74 -17.25 11.23
CA GLN A 63 5.90 -18.04 11.62
C GLN A 63 6.44 -17.65 12.99
N GLY A 64 6.03 -18.42 13.99
CA GLY A 64 6.71 -18.62 15.26
C GLY A 64 6.87 -17.40 16.19
N PRO A 65 7.30 -17.61 17.44
CA PRO A 65 7.58 -16.55 18.41
C PRO A 65 8.88 -15.78 18.12
N GLU A 66 9.29 -15.67 16.84
CA GLU A 66 10.50 -14.93 16.50
C GLU A 66 10.33 -13.45 16.85
N LYS A 67 11.26 -12.93 17.66
CA LYS A 67 11.28 -11.51 18.06
C LYS A 67 11.46 -10.65 16.81
N LYS A 68 10.40 -9.96 16.39
CA LYS A 68 10.43 -9.00 15.29
C LYS A 68 10.48 -7.57 15.82
N LEU A 69 11.17 -6.70 15.09
CA LEU A 69 11.13 -5.26 15.38
C LEU A 69 9.76 -4.74 14.97
N SER A 70 9.12 -3.97 15.86
CA SER A 70 7.89 -3.27 15.53
C SER A 70 8.21 -2.21 14.48
N LEU A 71 7.52 -2.28 13.33
CA LEU A 71 7.62 -1.28 12.27
C LEU A 71 7.33 0.13 12.81
N TRP A 72 6.29 0.27 13.63
CA TRP A 72 5.92 1.54 14.26
C TRP A 72 7.01 2.07 15.18
N ALA A 73 7.67 1.21 15.96
CA ALA A 73 8.76 1.64 16.83
C ALA A 73 9.96 2.15 16.02
N VAL A 74 10.34 1.46 14.95
CA VAL A 74 11.42 1.89 14.05
C VAL A 74 11.07 3.21 13.36
N LYS A 75 9.84 3.34 12.86
CA LYS A 75 9.31 4.56 12.24
C LYS A 75 9.35 5.74 13.21
N SER A 76 8.81 5.57 14.41
CA SER A 76 8.80 6.63 15.43
C SER A 76 10.23 7.02 15.82
N ALA A 77 11.13 6.07 16.02
CA ALA A 77 12.52 6.36 16.38
C ALA A 77 13.25 7.17 15.29
N VAL A 78 13.14 6.78 14.02
CA VAL A 78 13.82 7.50 12.93
C VAL A 78 13.26 8.91 12.73
N GLU A 79 11.94 9.08 12.84
CA GLU A 79 11.29 10.39 12.70
C GLU A 79 11.61 11.30 13.90
N THR A 80 11.57 10.79 15.13
CA THR A 80 11.99 11.53 16.32
C THR A 80 13.44 11.99 16.21
N CYS A 81 14.36 11.09 15.83
CA CYS A 81 15.76 11.43 15.64
C CYS A 81 15.96 12.51 14.56
N ALA A 82 15.25 12.40 13.43
CA ALA A 82 15.29 13.41 12.36
C ALA A 82 14.75 14.78 12.81
N MET A 83 13.69 14.80 13.62
CA MET A 83 13.15 16.05 14.17
C MET A 83 14.12 16.69 15.17
N GLN A 84 14.72 15.91 16.07
CA GLN A 84 15.73 16.38 17.01
C GLN A 84 17.00 16.89 16.31
N LEU A 85 17.34 16.35 15.13
CA LEU A 85 18.42 16.84 14.27
C LEU A 85 18.03 17.99 13.36
N SER A 86 16.80 18.50 13.48
CA SER A 86 16.27 19.62 12.70
C SER A 86 16.39 19.45 11.19
N LEU A 87 16.21 18.22 10.67
CA LEU A 87 16.35 17.97 9.23
C LEU A 87 15.37 18.81 8.40
N HIS A 88 14.17 19.07 8.93
CA HIS A 88 13.15 19.92 8.33
C HIS A 88 13.59 21.39 8.15
N HIS A 89 14.59 21.87 8.90
CA HIS A 89 15.14 23.22 8.75
C HIS A 89 16.39 23.27 7.85
N SER A 90 16.88 22.14 7.35
CA SER A 90 18.14 22.07 6.59
C SER A 90 18.14 22.83 5.26
N ILE A 91 16.96 23.20 4.76
CA ILE A 91 16.81 23.85 3.46
C ILE A 91 17.44 25.25 3.39
N GLU A 92 17.46 26.00 4.48
CA GLU A 92 18.08 27.34 4.48
C GLU A 92 19.61 27.23 4.40
N ASP A 93 20.20 26.28 5.13
CA ASP A 93 21.62 25.96 5.03
C ASP A 93 21.98 25.50 3.60
N LEU A 94 21.12 24.67 2.98
CA LEU A 94 21.32 24.21 1.61
C LEU A 94 21.30 25.37 0.61
N LYS A 95 20.37 26.33 0.74
CA LYS A 95 20.32 27.52 -0.12
C LYS A 95 21.59 28.35 0.00
N MET A 96 22.08 28.57 1.22
CA MET A 96 23.33 29.30 1.45
C MET A 96 24.52 28.58 0.81
N CYS A 97 24.59 27.24 0.95
CA CYS A 97 25.62 26.44 0.28
C CYS A 97 25.51 26.50 -1.25
N ALA A 98 24.30 26.47 -1.81
CA ALA A 98 24.08 26.54 -3.26
C ALA A 98 24.45 27.89 -3.88
N GLN A 99 24.41 28.98 -3.11
CA GLN A 99 24.79 30.32 -3.56
C GLN A 99 26.31 30.57 -3.49
N SER A 100 27.03 29.81 -2.67
CA SER A 100 28.48 29.95 -2.53
C SER A 100 29.21 29.03 -3.51
N PRO A 101 30.16 29.53 -4.31
CA PRO A 101 31.04 28.67 -5.10
C PRO A 101 32.00 27.94 -4.14
N GLY A 102 31.52 26.83 -3.57
CA GLY A 102 32.26 25.95 -2.67
C GLY A 102 32.68 24.64 -3.34
N PRO A 103 33.50 23.83 -2.66
CA PRO A 103 33.77 22.45 -3.07
C PRO A 103 32.47 21.62 -3.08
N ASP A 104 32.54 20.43 -3.69
CA ASP A 104 31.46 19.46 -3.93
C ASP A 104 30.30 19.51 -2.90
N ILE A 105 29.21 20.19 -3.28
CA ILE A 105 28.02 20.44 -2.45
C ILE A 105 27.37 19.12 -2.03
N SER A 106 27.47 18.05 -2.84
CA SER A 106 26.88 16.74 -2.54
C SER A 106 27.47 16.08 -1.28
N SER A 107 28.71 16.44 -0.93
CA SER A 107 29.38 15.97 0.29
C SER A 107 29.01 16.78 1.55
N SER A 108 28.43 17.96 1.36
CA SER A 108 28.11 18.88 2.44
C SER A 108 27.04 18.30 3.39
N LEU A 109 27.11 18.68 4.66
CA LEU A 109 26.11 18.26 5.63
C LEU A 109 24.70 18.82 5.32
N PRO A 110 24.52 20.10 4.93
CA PRO A 110 23.20 20.62 4.56
C PRO A 110 22.53 19.82 3.45
N TYR A 111 23.28 19.49 2.39
CA TYR A 111 22.80 18.63 1.31
C TYR A 111 22.31 17.28 1.84
N ARG A 112 23.14 16.59 2.62
CA ARG A 112 22.80 15.27 3.19
C ARG A 112 21.56 15.35 4.08
N ARG A 113 21.43 16.39 4.91
CA ARG A 113 20.25 16.59 5.77
C ARG A 113 18.97 16.82 4.95
N SER A 114 19.02 17.68 3.94
CA SER A 114 17.88 17.95 3.06
C SER A 114 17.47 16.73 2.25
N PHE A 115 18.44 15.97 1.73
CA PHE A 115 18.17 14.72 1.05
C PHE A 115 17.50 13.69 1.97
N TYR A 116 18.01 13.51 3.19
CA TYR A 116 17.40 12.60 4.17
C TYR A 116 15.99 13.02 4.57
N TRP A 117 15.72 14.33 4.65
CA TRP A 117 14.37 14.84 4.89
C TRP A 117 13.39 14.44 3.78
N ILE A 118 13.80 14.59 2.52
CA ILE A 118 13.00 14.16 1.36
C ILE A 118 12.80 12.65 1.35
N TRP A 119 13.86 11.89 1.64
CA TRP A 119 13.76 10.44 1.74
C TRP A 119 12.76 10.01 2.84
N LEU A 120 12.77 10.67 4.00
CA LEU A 120 11.81 10.41 5.07
C LEU A 120 10.37 10.76 4.66
N PHE A 121 10.18 11.87 3.94
CA PHE A 121 8.88 12.23 3.37
C PHE A 121 8.33 11.10 2.48
N VAL A 122 9.15 10.58 1.55
CA VAL A 122 8.79 9.44 0.69
C VAL A 122 8.44 8.20 1.52
N LYS A 123 9.29 7.84 2.49
CA LYS A 123 9.05 6.65 3.32
C LYS A 123 7.80 6.76 4.19
N SER A 124 7.53 7.93 4.76
CA SER A 124 6.29 8.22 5.49
C SER A 124 5.07 7.98 4.60
N ARG A 125 5.13 8.36 3.32
CA ARG A 125 4.04 8.14 2.35
C ARG A 125 3.88 6.68 1.96
N HIS A 126 4.97 5.96 1.70
CA HIS A 126 4.88 4.51 1.46
C HIS A 126 4.28 3.77 2.65
N HIS A 127 4.75 4.10 3.85
CA HIS A 127 4.21 3.54 5.08
C HIS A 127 2.71 3.82 5.18
N SER A 128 2.33 5.08 5.01
CA SER A 128 0.93 5.51 4.96
C SER A 128 0.14 4.60 4.03
N VAL A 129 0.51 4.50 2.74
CA VAL A 129 -0.20 3.68 1.72
C VAL A 129 -0.39 2.24 2.18
N MET A 130 0.64 1.65 2.77
CA MET A 130 0.59 0.27 3.23
C MET A 130 -0.30 0.07 4.46
N THR A 131 -0.22 0.98 5.43
CA THR A 131 -0.89 0.83 6.73
C THR A 131 -2.26 1.47 6.79
N ARG A 132 -2.68 2.14 5.70
CA ARG A 132 -3.94 2.91 5.65
C ARG A 132 -4.04 3.87 6.84
N THR A 133 -2.93 4.54 7.15
CA THR A 133 -2.87 5.56 8.19
C THR A 133 -2.43 6.89 7.59
N PRO A 134 -2.76 8.05 8.18
CA PRO A 134 -2.25 9.33 7.71
C PRO A 134 -0.70 9.35 7.61
N PRO A 135 -0.12 10.03 6.63
CA PRO A 135 1.32 10.25 6.59
C PRO A 135 1.70 11.20 7.73
N THR A 136 2.80 10.90 8.42
CA THR A 136 3.28 11.73 9.54
C THR A 136 4.05 12.95 9.06
N ILE A 137 4.70 12.85 7.89
CA ILE A 137 5.37 13.96 7.22
C ILE A 137 4.50 14.40 6.03
N ARG A 138 4.01 15.63 6.10
CA ARG A 138 3.18 16.25 5.06
C ARG A 138 4.05 17.00 4.04
N SER A 139 3.52 17.24 2.85
CA SER A 139 4.17 18.15 1.91
C SER A 139 4.02 19.58 2.43
N ASP A 140 5.14 20.27 2.60
CA ASP A 140 5.21 21.66 3.00
C ASP A 140 6.16 22.44 2.08
N SER A 141 6.44 23.71 2.41
CA SER A 141 7.35 24.55 1.65
C SER A 141 8.78 24.00 1.62
N THR A 142 9.22 23.34 2.69
CA THR A 142 10.58 22.77 2.79
C THR A 142 10.74 21.63 1.79
N ILE A 143 9.73 20.76 1.65
CA ILE A 143 9.73 19.66 0.68
C ILE A 143 9.74 20.22 -0.74
N THR A 144 8.86 21.17 -1.06
CA THR A 144 8.79 21.75 -2.41
C THR A 144 10.08 22.46 -2.80
N THR A 145 10.63 23.31 -1.94
CA THR A 145 11.86 24.04 -2.25
C THR A 145 13.06 23.10 -2.36
N THR A 146 13.09 22.02 -1.58
CA THR A 146 14.15 21.01 -1.70
C THR A 146 14.05 20.26 -3.04
N LEU A 147 12.83 19.95 -3.50
CA LEU A 147 12.59 19.34 -4.82
C LEU A 147 12.99 20.26 -5.97
N ASP A 148 12.91 21.57 -5.79
CA ASP A 148 13.35 22.54 -6.80
C ASP A 148 14.88 22.66 -6.84
N ILE A 149 15.57 22.58 -5.69
CA ILE A 149 17.01 22.81 -5.59
C ILE A 149 17.84 21.56 -5.89
N LEU A 150 17.52 20.42 -5.27
CA LEU A 150 18.38 19.22 -5.32
C LEU A 150 18.63 18.66 -6.74
N PRO A 151 17.67 18.66 -7.70
CA PRO A 151 17.92 18.17 -9.05
C PRO A 151 19.05 18.90 -9.79
N HIS A 152 19.33 20.15 -9.41
CA HIS A 152 20.38 20.96 -10.01
C HIS A 152 21.75 20.75 -9.35
N LEU A 153 21.79 20.13 -8.17
CA LEU A 153 23.01 19.94 -7.38
C LEU A 153 23.62 18.55 -7.56
N ASP A 154 22.81 17.53 -7.81
CA ASP A 154 23.28 16.15 -7.99
C ASP A 154 22.45 15.38 -9.02
N SER A 155 23.15 14.69 -9.91
CA SER A 155 22.58 13.82 -10.94
C SER A 155 22.74 12.33 -10.65
N GLN A 156 23.20 11.95 -9.45
CA GLN A 156 23.33 10.55 -9.07
C GLN A 156 21.98 9.79 -9.19
N PRO A 157 21.97 8.58 -9.78
CA PRO A 157 20.74 7.82 -10.02
C PRO A 157 19.91 7.59 -8.75
N GLY A 158 20.58 7.28 -7.64
CA GLY A 158 19.91 7.02 -6.36
C GLY A 158 19.22 8.24 -5.79
N VAL A 159 19.83 9.41 -5.92
CA VAL A 159 19.25 10.70 -5.51
C VAL A 159 18.07 11.03 -6.41
N ARG A 160 18.27 10.99 -7.73
CA ARG A 160 17.22 11.26 -8.73
C ARG A 160 15.99 10.39 -8.52
N ARG A 161 16.16 9.10 -8.21
CA ARG A 161 15.05 8.20 -7.88
C ARG A 161 14.22 8.71 -6.70
N VAL A 162 14.87 9.06 -5.59
CA VAL A 162 14.16 9.55 -4.39
C VAL A 162 13.46 10.88 -4.67
N LEU A 163 14.10 11.78 -5.43
CA LEU A 163 13.47 13.03 -5.85
C LEU A 163 12.27 12.80 -6.76
N ALA A 164 12.35 11.83 -7.68
CA ALA A 164 11.24 11.44 -8.54
C ALA A 164 10.06 10.90 -7.71
N GLU A 165 10.31 10.02 -6.75
CA GLU A 165 9.28 9.49 -5.83
C GLU A 165 8.67 10.61 -4.96
N ALA A 166 9.47 11.55 -4.48
CA ALA A 166 8.97 12.70 -3.72
C ALA A 166 8.12 13.64 -4.59
N ALA A 167 8.56 13.94 -5.80
CA ALA A 167 7.79 14.72 -6.76
C ALA A 167 6.47 14.03 -7.12
N LEU A 168 6.47 12.69 -7.23
CA LEU A 168 5.28 11.89 -7.47
C LEU A 168 4.24 12.04 -6.36
N HIS A 169 4.67 11.94 -5.09
CA HIS A 169 3.78 12.19 -3.95
C HIS A 169 3.30 13.64 -3.87
N HIS A 170 4.14 14.60 -4.26
CA HIS A 170 3.74 15.99 -4.34
C HIS A 170 2.65 16.23 -5.41
N GLN A 171 2.73 15.52 -6.55
CA GLN A 171 1.68 15.57 -7.58
C GLN A 171 0.37 14.93 -7.09
N TRP A 172 0.45 13.85 -6.31
CA TRP A 172 -0.75 13.31 -5.64
C TRP A 172 -1.36 14.36 -4.71
N ASP A 173 -0.59 15.00 -3.83
CA ASP A 173 -1.12 16.04 -2.95
C ASP A 173 -1.76 17.20 -3.73
N LYS A 174 -1.18 17.59 -4.88
CA LYS A 174 -1.79 18.57 -5.81
C LYS A 174 -3.11 18.09 -6.39
N ALA A 175 -3.18 16.85 -6.87
CA ALA A 175 -4.40 16.24 -7.41
C ALA A 175 -5.51 16.16 -6.35
N ALA A 176 -5.13 16.01 -5.08
CA ALA A 176 -6.03 15.89 -3.95
C ALA A 176 -6.50 17.23 -3.37
N ARG A 177 -5.91 18.38 -3.72
CA ARG A 177 -6.34 19.69 -3.18
C ARG A 177 -7.81 20.02 -3.40
N PRO A 178 -8.43 19.70 -4.55
CA PRO A 178 -9.85 19.98 -4.77
C PRO A 178 -10.78 19.09 -3.94
N ASP A 179 -10.26 18.01 -3.34
CA ASP A 179 -11.08 16.94 -2.79
C ASP A 179 -10.47 16.30 -1.54
N THR A 180 -11.12 16.52 -0.41
CA THR A 180 -10.66 16.03 0.90
C THR A 180 -10.58 14.51 0.99
N ASP A 181 -11.46 13.77 0.30
CA ASP A 181 -11.45 12.31 0.40
C ASP A 181 -10.30 11.70 -0.42
N LEU A 182 -9.84 12.38 -1.49
CA LEU A 182 -8.61 11.96 -2.18
C LEU A 182 -7.37 12.27 -1.33
N ALA A 183 -7.41 13.38 -0.58
CA ALA A 183 -6.35 13.75 0.34
C ALA A 183 -6.27 12.77 1.53
N GLU A 184 -7.43 12.27 1.97
CA GLU A 184 -7.59 11.30 3.05
C GLU A 184 -7.82 9.87 2.53
N TRP A 185 -7.02 9.41 1.58
CA TRP A 185 -7.17 8.08 0.97
C TRP A 185 -7.02 6.89 1.96
N TRP A 186 -6.56 7.16 3.18
CA TRP A 186 -6.53 6.22 4.31
C TRP A 186 -7.88 6.10 5.03
N CYS A 187 -8.80 7.04 4.83
CA CYS A 187 -10.16 7.00 5.35
C CYS A 187 -11.09 6.30 4.36
N VAL A 188 -12.16 5.70 4.89
CA VAL A 188 -13.31 5.32 4.05
C VAL A 188 -13.92 6.61 3.49
N PRO A 189 -14.01 6.78 2.16
CA PRO A 189 -14.52 8.02 1.57
C PRO A 189 -15.94 8.32 2.03
N ARG A 190 -16.28 9.60 2.17
CA ARG A 190 -17.62 10.01 2.61
C ARG A 190 -18.60 9.73 1.47
N TYR A 191 -19.74 9.11 1.79
CA TYR A 191 -20.63 8.37 0.88
C TYR A 191 -21.40 9.19 -0.18
N THR A 192 -20.92 10.35 -0.63
CA THR A 192 -21.73 11.32 -1.38
C THR A 192 -21.12 11.82 -2.69
N LYS A 193 -20.02 11.24 -3.17
CA LYS A 193 -19.45 11.70 -4.44
C LYS A 193 -20.29 11.26 -5.63
N ASP A 194 -20.65 12.23 -6.45
CA ASP A 194 -21.14 11.98 -7.80
C ASP A 194 -20.05 11.28 -8.64
N ILE A 195 -20.47 10.40 -9.55
CA ILE A 195 -19.55 9.64 -10.39
C ILE A 195 -18.84 10.55 -11.40
N GLY A 196 -19.48 11.64 -11.83
CA GLY A 196 -18.89 12.63 -12.72
C GLY A 196 -17.68 13.30 -12.07
N THR A 197 -17.83 13.79 -10.84
CA THR A 197 -16.74 14.44 -10.10
C THR A 197 -15.59 13.47 -9.79
N LEU A 198 -15.90 12.20 -9.49
CA LEU A 198 -14.87 11.18 -9.33
C LEU A 198 -14.08 10.93 -10.62
N SER A 199 -14.76 10.84 -11.77
CA SER A 199 -14.09 10.66 -13.07
C SER A 199 -13.18 11.84 -13.40
N GLU A 200 -13.65 13.07 -13.25
CA GLU A 200 -12.86 14.28 -13.50
C GLU A 200 -11.61 14.35 -12.61
N LEU A 201 -11.77 14.01 -11.33
CA LEU A 201 -10.66 13.95 -10.39
C LEU A 201 -9.60 12.91 -10.78
N LEU A 202 -10.03 11.72 -11.22
CA LEU A 202 -9.13 10.67 -11.69
C LEU A 202 -8.44 11.04 -13.02
N ASP A 203 -9.09 11.81 -13.87
CA ASP A 203 -8.50 12.30 -15.13
C ASP A 203 -7.50 13.44 -14.86
N ASN A 204 -7.78 14.32 -13.90
CA ASN A 204 -6.81 15.32 -13.44
C ASN A 204 -5.56 14.66 -12.83
N ALA A 205 -5.74 13.67 -11.95
CA ALA A 205 -4.62 12.93 -11.38
C ALA A 205 -3.80 12.22 -12.45
N GLU A 206 -4.46 11.65 -13.46
CA GLU A 206 -3.79 11.02 -14.61
C GLU A 206 -2.92 12.01 -15.38
N ASN A 207 -3.41 13.21 -15.65
CA ASN A 207 -2.64 14.26 -16.35
C ASN A 207 -1.38 14.66 -15.56
N LEU A 208 -1.50 14.82 -14.24
CA LEU A 208 -0.36 15.14 -13.37
C LEU A 208 0.68 14.00 -13.31
N LEU A 209 0.23 12.75 -13.35
CA LEU A 209 1.12 11.58 -13.44
C LEU A 209 1.85 11.52 -14.79
N GLN A 210 1.19 11.90 -15.88
CA GLN A 210 1.82 12.00 -17.19
C GLN A 210 2.87 13.11 -17.24
N GLU A 211 2.57 14.29 -16.67
CA GLU A 211 3.53 15.39 -16.53
C GLU A 211 4.76 14.96 -15.71
N TRP A 212 4.53 14.28 -14.60
CA TRP A 212 5.59 13.69 -13.80
C TRP A 212 6.42 12.70 -14.62
N GLY A 213 5.78 11.78 -15.34
CA GLY A 213 6.47 10.78 -16.18
C GLY A 213 7.33 11.44 -17.25
N ALA A 214 6.79 12.46 -17.92
CA ALA A 214 7.49 13.22 -18.95
C ALA A 214 8.70 14.00 -18.42
N THR A 215 8.77 14.26 -17.12
CA THR A 215 9.90 14.94 -16.47
C THR A 215 10.94 13.94 -15.96
N TRP A 216 10.49 12.88 -15.28
CA TRP A 216 11.38 12.02 -14.50
C TRP A 216 11.82 10.74 -15.22
N LEU A 217 11.00 10.23 -16.15
CA LEU A 217 11.26 8.99 -16.88
C LEU A 217 11.93 9.19 -18.25
N GLN A 218 12.26 10.43 -18.62
CA GLN A 218 13.01 10.69 -19.85
C GLN A 218 14.35 9.94 -19.81
N PRO A 219 14.71 9.22 -20.89
CA PRO A 219 16.06 8.70 -21.03
C PRO A 219 17.04 9.84 -20.80
N TYR A 220 18.00 9.64 -19.89
CA TYR A 220 19.05 10.62 -19.73
C TYR A 220 19.84 10.63 -21.04
N ASP A 221 19.75 11.71 -21.82
CA ASP A 221 20.51 11.93 -23.04
C ASP A 221 22.01 12.03 -22.69
N SER A 222 22.59 10.86 -22.43
CA SER A 222 24.02 10.68 -22.32
C SER A 222 24.58 10.68 -23.73
N ASN A 223 24.73 11.88 -24.29
CA ASN A 223 25.59 12.14 -25.45
C ASN A 223 27.08 11.85 -25.15
N THR A 224 27.40 11.23 -24.02
CA THR A 224 28.70 10.62 -23.73
C THR A 224 28.71 9.20 -24.28
N PRO A 225 29.43 8.92 -25.39
CA PRO A 225 29.57 7.57 -25.91
C PRO A 225 30.39 6.73 -24.92
N SER A 226 29.71 6.01 -24.02
CA SER A 226 30.33 4.96 -23.22
C SER A 226 30.51 3.74 -24.11
N SER A 227 31.76 3.51 -24.49
CA SER A 227 32.22 2.48 -25.44
C SER A 227 32.39 1.09 -24.83
N ASP A 228 31.72 0.78 -23.71
CA ASP A 228 31.81 -0.54 -23.06
C ASP A 228 30.41 -1.14 -22.81
N ASP A 229 29.98 -1.94 -23.79
CA ASP A 229 28.69 -2.60 -23.92
C ASP A 229 28.52 -3.84 -23.00
N SER A 230 29.10 -3.82 -21.79
CA SER A 230 29.22 -5.05 -20.98
C SER A 230 28.90 -4.96 -19.49
N SER A 231 28.41 -3.82 -18.97
CA SER A 231 27.93 -3.79 -17.58
C SER A 231 26.44 -4.17 -17.49
N LEU A 232 26.18 -5.47 -17.28
CA LEU A 232 24.86 -6.05 -16.94
C LEU A 232 24.27 -5.52 -15.61
N GLN A 233 24.90 -4.51 -15.01
CA GLN A 233 24.51 -3.86 -13.76
C GLN A 233 24.58 -2.34 -13.89
N ASP A 234 24.17 -1.76 -15.02
CA ASP A 234 24.05 -0.31 -15.11
C ASP A 234 23.07 0.19 -14.02
N PRO A 235 23.56 0.89 -12.98
CA PRO A 235 22.72 1.36 -11.88
C PRO A 235 21.61 2.30 -12.37
N PHE A 236 21.80 2.96 -13.52
CA PHE A 236 20.78 3.82 -14.13
C PHE A 236 19.58 3.01 -14.64
N VAL A 237 19.81 1.88 -15.31
CA VAL A 237 18.72 1.03 -15.83
C VAL A 237 17.87 0.49 -14.68
N PHE A 238 18.51 0.05 -13.60
CA PHE A 238 17.79 -0.43 -12.42
C PHE A 238 17.05 0.70 -11.69
N ALA A 239 17.68 1.84 -11.45
CA ALA A 239 17.04 2.99 -10.81
C ALA A 239 15.84 3.51 -11.63
N ASN A 240 15.96 3.57 -12.96
CA ASN A 240 14.88 3.97 -13.85
C ASN A 240 13.72 2.96 -13.81
N SER A 241 14.02 1.66 -13.74
CA SER A 241 12.98 0.62 -13.64
C SER A 241 12.17 0.72 -12.34
N ILE A 242 12.83 0.99 -11.20
CA ILE A 242 12.14 1.20 -9.92
C ILE A 242 11.32 2.49 -9.98
N THR A 243 11.89 3.59 -10.49
CA THR A 243 11.18 4.86 -10.60
C THR A 243 9.92 4.71 -11.44
N ALA A 244 10.02 4.06 -12.60
CA ALA A 244 8.87 3.75 -13.45
C ALA A 244 7.84 2.90 -12.72
N PHE A 245 8.27 1.83 -12.03
CA PHE A 245 7.38 0.98 -11.25
C PHE A 245 6.63 1.78 -10.18
N MET A 246 7.30 2.66 -9.44
CA MET A 246 6.66 3.50 -8.41
C MET A 246 5.65 4.48 -9.02
N GLY A 247 5.91 4.98 -10.23
CA GLY A 247 4.96 5.73 -11.05
C GLY A 247 3.68 4.94 -11.34
N ILE A 248 3.83 3.72 -11.85
CA ILE A 248 2.70 2.81 -12.16
C ILE A 248 1.95 2.45 -10.87
N LEU A 249 2.66 2.16 -9.78
CA LEU A 249 2.07 1.82 -8.49
C LEU A 249 1.30 2.98 -7.87
N THR A 250 1.80 4.21 -7.99
CA THR A 250 1.10 5.40 -7.49
C THR A 250 -0.16 5.66 -8.29
N ARG A 251 -0.10 5.49 -9.62
CA ARG A 251 -1.29 5.51 -10.47
C ARG A 251 -2.32 4.48 -10.00
N PHE A 252 -1.91 3.25 -9.78
CA PHE A 252 -2.78 2.22 -9.21
C PHE A 252 -3.37 2.67 -7.88
N SER A 253 -2.54 3.17 -6.96
CA SER A 253 -2.98 3.60 -5.62
C SER A 253 -4.05 4.68 -5.69
N ILE A 254 -3.86 5.71 -6.52
CA ILE A 254 -4.82 6.80 -6.72
C ILE A 254 -6.14 6.28 -7.31
N VAL A 255 -6.06 5.49 -8.38
CA VAL A 255 -7.28 5.02 -9.08
C VAL A 255 -8.01 3.95 -8.25
N SER A 256 -7.30 3.16 -7.44
CA SER A 256 -7.89 2.14 -6.58
C SER A 256 -8.81 2.70 -5.49
N ILE A 257 -8.66 3.98 -5.12
CA ILE A 257 -9.56 4.67 -4.17
C ILE A 257 -11.00 4.69 -4.69
N ALA A 258 -11.19 4.64 -6.02
CA ALA A 258 -12.51 4.56 -6.60
C ALA A 258 -13.21 3.23 -6.28
N ALA A 259 -12.50 2.11 -6.14
CA ALA A 259 -13.12 0.79 -6.04
C ALA A 259 -13.98 0.61 -4.76
N PRO A 260 -13.54 1.02 -3.56
CA PRO A 260 -14.41 1.02 -2.38
C PRO A 260 -15.61 1.96 -2.52
N ILE A 261 -15.43 3.15 -3.10
CA ILE A 261 -16.52 4.12 -3.34
C ILE A 261 -17.57 3.50 -4.26
N VAL A 262 -17.11 2.94 -5.39
CA VAL A 262 -17.94 2.27 -6.39
C VAL A 262 -18.70 1.12 -5.75
N SER A 263 -18.02 0.26 -4.98
CA SER A 263 -18.63 -0.88 -4.31
C SER A 263 -19.73 -0.45 -3.34
N HIS A 264 -19.47 0.58 -2.54
CA HIS A 264 -20.45 1.08 -1.60
C HIS A 264 -21.63 1.73 -2.32
N GLN A 265 -21.40 2.51 -3.37
CA GLN A 265 -22.47 3.12 -4.17
C GLN A 265 -23.31 2.05 -4.88
N LEU A 266 -22.68 0.99 -5.39
CA LEU A 266 -23.37 -0.15 -6.00
C LEU A 266 -24.29 -0.83 -4.97
N MET A 267 -23.74 -1.15 -3.78
CA MET A 267 -24.51 -1.64 -2.64
C MET A 267 -25.70 -0.75 -2.30
N ALA A 268 -25.46 0.55 -2.10
CA ALA A 268 -26.49 1.48 -1.63
C ALA A 268 -27.59 1.70 -2.68
N LYS A 269 -27.25 1.75 -3.97
CA LYS A 269 -28.20 2.02 -5.05
C LYS A 269 -28.95 0.77 -5.53
N THR A 270 -28.29 -0.39 -5.54
CA THR A 270 -28.83 -1.61 -6.18
C THR A 270 -29.03 -2.78 -5.23
N GLY A 271 -28.41 -2.76 -4.05
CA GLY A 271 -28.34 -3.92 -3.16
C GLY A 271 -27.43 -5.05 -3.66
N LEU A 272 -26.71 -4.86 -4.78
CA LEU A 272 -25.91 -5.91 -5.44
C LEU A 272 -24.40 -5.74 -5.19
N THR A 273 -23.74 -6.85 -4.86
CA THR A 273 -22.29 -6.94 -4.63
C THR A 273 -21.49 -7.03 -5.93
N THR A 274 -22.18 -7.40 -7.01
CA THR A 274 -21.61 -7.64 -8.32
C THR A 274 -22.35 -6.82 -9.36
N PHE A 275 -21.64 -6.38 -10.40
CA PHE A 275 -22.26 -5.74 -11.54
C PHE A 275 -23.14 -6.75 -12.29
N PRO A 276 -24.45 -6.49 -12.47
CA PRO A 276 -25.30 -7.38 -13.27
C PRO A 276 -24.81 -7.40 -14.73
N SER A 277 -25.05 -8.49 -15.46
CA SER A 277 -24.62 -8.58 -16.87
C SER A 277 -25.26 -7.51 -17.77
N SER A 278 -26.38 -6.92 -17.33
CA SER A 278 -27.05 -5.77 -17.98
C SER A 278 -26.40 -4.39 -17.70
N THR A 279 -25.33 -4.34 -16.92
CA THR A 279 -24.63 -3.11 -16.50
C THR A 279 -24.24 -2.20 -17.67
N ALA A 280 -23.91 -2.77 -18.83
CA ALA A 280 -23.55 -2.01 -20.02
C ALA A 280 -24.66 -1.07 -20.52
N HIS A 281 -25.92 -1.31 -20.16
CA HIS A 281 -27.07 -0.52 -20.60
C HIS A 281 -27.44 0.62 -19.64
N SER A 282 -26.92 0.60 -18.41
CA SER A 282 -27.15 1.68 -17.44
C SER A 282 -26.02 2.69 -17.52
N PRO A 283 -26.28 3.97 -17.89
CA PRO A 283 -25.24 4.98 -17.98
C PRO A 283 -24.51 5.18 -16.64
N GLU A 284 -25.24 5.13 -15.52
CA GLU A 284 -24.64 5.25 -14.19
C GLU A 284 -23.71 4.08 -13.85
N LEU A 285 -24.19 2.83 -14.01
CA LEU A 285 -23.39 1.64 -13.70
C LEU A 285 -22.21 1.46 -14.66
N SER A 286 -22.35 1.92 -15.90
CA SER A 286 -21.26 1.90 -16.88
C SER A 286 -20.08 2.78 -16.46
N ALA A 287 -20.34 3.94 -15.84
CA ALA A 287 -19.30 4.85 -15.36
C ALA A 287 -18.54 4.24 -14.17
N PHE A 288 -19.26 3.58 -13.26
CA PHE A 288 -18.67 2.81 -12.16
C PHE A 288 -17.79 1.66 -12.68
N LEU A 289 -18.29 0.87 -13.64
CA LEU A 289 -17.53 -0.21 -14.26
C LEU A 289 -16.26 0.32 -14.96
N LYS A 290 -16.35 1.45 -15.66
CA LYS A 290 -15.20 2.09 -16.30
C LYS A 290 -14.10 2.46 -15.28
N CYS A 291 -14.47 2.94 -14.09
CA CYS A 291 -13.50 3.23 -13.03
C CYS A 291 -12.83 1.96 -12.51
N VAL A 292 -13.60 0.89 -12.30
CA VAL A 292 -13.06 -0.42 -11.87
C VAL A 292 -12.09 -0.97 -12.92
N LEU A 293 -12.45 -0.92 -14.20
CA LEU A 293 -11.57 -1.35 -15.29
C LEU A 293 -10.30 -0.48 -15.37
N LYS A 294 -10.39 0.85 -15.27
CA LYS A 294 -9.22 1.75 -15.24
C LYS A 294 -8.27 1.41 -14.07
N SER A 295 -8.82 1.10 -12.90
CA SER A 295 -8.02 0.69 -11.73
C SER A 295 -7.37 -0.69 -11.94
N SER A 296 -8.08 -1.61 -12.61
CA SER A 296 -7.60 -2.95 -12.92
C SER A 296 -6.49 -2.91 -13.96
N ASP A 297 -6.62 -2.08 -14.99
CA ASP A 297 -5.57 -1.87 -15.99
C ASP A 297 -4.28 -1.33 -15.34
N ALA A 298 -4.40 -0.40 -14.39
CA ALA A 298 -3.25 0.10 -13.64
C ALA A 298 -2.59 -0.98 -12.76
N ALA A 299 -3.39 -1.83 -12.12
CA ALA A 299 -2.90 -2.98 -11.34
C ALA A 299 -2.22 -4.03 -12.23
N ASN A 300 -2.81 -4.33 -13.40
CA ASN A 300 -2.23 -5.28 -14.36
C ASN A 300 -0.90 -4.79 -14.90
N ARG A 301 -0.77 -3.49 -15.21
CA ARG A 301 0.54 -2.90 -15.59
C ARG A 301 1.61 -3.06 -14.51
N CYS A 302 1.24 -3.00 -13.24
CA CYS A 302 2.20 -3.31 -12.15
C CYS A 302 2.64 -4.78 -12.23
N CYS A 303 1.70 -5.70 -12.49
CA CYS A 303 1.98 -7.13 -12.61
C CYS A 303 2.84 -7.45 -13.85
N ASP A 304 2.49 -6.88 -15.01
CA ASP A 304 3.25 -6.99 -16.25
C ASP A 304 4.69 -6.52 -16.06
N ALA A 305 4.88 -5.37 -15.39
CA ALA A 305 6.21 -4.84 -15.09
C ALA A 305 7.09 -5.82 -14.28
N ILE A 306 6.50 -6.67 -13.43
CA ILE A 306 7.23 -7.72 -12.70
C ILE A 306 7.53 -8.92 -13.59
N ILE A 307 6.59 -9.34 -14.42
CA ILE A 307 6.76 -10.46 -15.36
C ILE A 307 7.84 -10.14 -16.41
N GLU A 308 7.85 -8.91 -16.92
CA GLU A 308 8.77 -8.43 -17.96
C GLU A 308 10.21 -8.21 -17.46
N LEU A 309 10.46 -8.27 -16.14
CA LEU A 309 11.80 -8.13 -15.61
C LEU A 309 12.76 -9.15 -16.22
N LYS A 310 13.97 -8.71 -16.55
CA LYS A 310 15.05 -9.61 -16.98
C LYS A 310 15.48 -10.52 -15.82
N PRO A 311 16.04 -11.72 -16.08
CA PRO A 311 16.45 -12.65 -15.03
C PRO A 311 17.33 -12.02 -13.94
N ALA A 312 18.31 -11.17 -14.31
CA ALA A 312 19.17 -10.47 -13.35
C ALA A 312 18.39 -9.48 -12.47
N SER A 313 17.43 -8.75 -13.04
CA SER A 313 16.56 -7.83 -12.29
C SER A 313 15.60 -8.57 -11.38
N ARG A 314 15.09 -9.74 -11.81
CA ARG A 314 14.29 -10.64 -10.97
C ARG A 314 15.10 -11.13 -9.78
N GLU A 315 16.36 -11.52 -9.98
CA GLU A 315 17.25 -11.93 -8.88
C GLU A 315 17.41 -10.80 -7.84
N ALA A 316 17.53 -9.55 -8.28
CA ALA A 316 17.62 -8.40 -7.38
C ALA A 316 16.37 -8.21 -6.50
N LEU A 317 15.18 -8.64 -6.96
CA LEU A 317 13.95 -8.58 -6.16
C LEU A 317 14.04 -9.42 -4.88
N ARG A 318 14.90 -10.45 -4.82
CA ARG A 318 15.08 -11.26 -3.60
C ARG A 318 15.53 -10.45 -2.38
N TYR A 319 16.20 -9.33 -2.64
CA TYR A 319 16.68 -8.39 -1.64
C TYR A 319 15.75 -7.20 -1.44
N MET A 320 14.58 -7.19 -2.10
CA MET A 320 13.57 -6.18 -1.91
C MET A 320 13.01 -6.29 -0.48
N PRO A 321 12.77 -5.17 0.20
CA PRO A 321 12.09 -5.16 1.49
C PRO A 321 10.63 -5.66 1.40
N ASP A 322 10.10 -6.18 2.52
CA ASP A 322 8.75 -6.73 2.64
C ASP A 322 7.65 -5.81 2.06
N TYR A 323 7.83 -4.49 2.17
CA TYR A 323 6.87 -3.52 1.65
C TYR A 323 6.69 -3.63 0.13
N GLY A 324 7.76 -3.92 -0.62
CA GLY A 324 7.68 -4.04 -2.07
C GLY A 324 6.82 -5.24 -2.47
N PHE A 325 6.96 -6.37 -1.76
CA PHE A 325 6.11 -7.53 -1.97
C PHE A 325 4.66 -7.28 -1.54
N THR A 326 4.47 -6.49 -0.49
CA THR A 326 3.12 -6.05 -0.08
C THR A 326 2.45 -5.24 -1.19
N MET A 327 3.18 -4.31 -1.81
CA MET A 327 2.69 -3.49 -2.93
C MET A 327 2.32 -4.33 -4.16
N ILE A 328 3.12 -5.33 -4.51
CA ILE A 328 2.80 -6.25 -5.61
C ILE A 328 1.55 -7.09 -5.27
N THR A 329 1.47 -7.58 -4.03
CA THR A 329 0.32 -8.35 -3.53
C THR A 329 -0.97 -7.53 -3.60
N LEU A 330 -0.91 -6.27 -3.22
CA LEU A 330 -2.02 -5.33 -3.31
C LEU A 330 -2.59 -5.24 -4.74
N CYS A 331 -1.73 -5.09 -5.75
CA CYS A 331 -2.16 -5.09 -7.15
C CYS A 331 -2.82 -6.41 -7.55
N CYS A 332 -2.22 -7.54 -7.17
CA CYS A 332 -2.76 -8.87 -7.49
C CYS A 332 -4.14 -9.11 -6.88
N LEU A 333 -4.31 -8.79 -5.59
CA LEU A 333 -5.58 -8.96 -4.90
C LEU A 333 -6.66 -8.01 -5.41
N HIS A 334 -6.28 -6.80 -5.82
CA HIS A 334 -7.21 -5.88 -6.47
C HIS A 334 -7.76 -6.45 -7.79
N LEU A 335 -6.93 -7.13 -8.59
CA LEU A 335 -7.38 -7.78 -9.82
C LEU A 335 -8.36 -8.92 -9.54
N VAL A 336 -8.08 -9.74 -8.53
CA VAL A 336 -9.00 -10.80 -8.06
C VAL A 336 -10.32 -10.19 -7.59
N TYR A 337 -10.26 -9.11 -6.81
CA TYR A 337 -11.44 -8.40 -6.34
C TYR A 337 -12.26 -7.81 -7.51
N ALA A 338 -11.62 -7.12 -8.44
CA ALA A 338 -12.29 -6.53 -9.60
C ALA A 338 -12.99 -7.61 -10.44
N PHE A 339 -12.36 -8.77 -10.62
CA PHE A 339 -12.98 -9.91 -11.30
C PHE A 339 -14.20 -10.42 -10.53
N ASN A 340 -14.16 -10.52 -9.20
CA ASN A 340 -15.32 -10.90 -8.40
C ASN A 340 -16.48 -9.91 -8.57
N MET A 341 -16.19 -8.61 -8.72
CA MET A 341 -17.22 -7.60 -8.99
C MET A 341 -17.80 -7.70 -10.41
N CYS A 342 -16.99 -8.05 -11.41
CA CYS A 342 -17.41 -8.14 -12.81
C CYS A 342 -16.91 -9.42 -13.48
N PRO A 343 -17.49 -10.58 -13.12
CA PRO A 343 -16.99 -11.89 -13.55
C PRO A 343 -17.15 -12.14 -15.06
N ASP A 344 -18.08 -11.45 -15.71
CA ASP A 344 -18.35 -11.62 -17.13
C ASP A 344 -17.35 -10.88 -18.04
N SER A 345 -16.48 -10.04 -17.46
CA SER A 345 -15.46 -9.32 -18.22
C SER A 345 -14.35 -10.28 -18.71
N PRO A 346 -14.18 -10.44 -20.05
CA PRO A 346 -13.10 -11.28 -20.59
C PRO A 346 -11.72 -10.69 -20.29
N THR A 347 -11.61 -9.35 -20.22
CA THR A 347 -10.36 -8.65 -19.88
C THR A 347 -9.89 -9.00 -18.47
N LEU A 348 -10.79 -8.90 -17.48
CA LEU A 348 -10.45 -9.24 -16.08
C LEU A 348 -10.10 -10.73 -15.93
N ARG A 349 -10.74 -11.59 -16.71
CA ARG A 349 -10.37 -13.02 -16.77
C ARG A 349 -8.93 -13.21 -17.28
N GLY A 350 -8.52 -12.45 -18.29
CA GLY A 350 -7.13 -12.45 -18.76
C GLY A 350 -6.14 -12.07 -17.66
N TYR A 351 -6.47 -11.04 -16.87
CA TYR A 351 -5.62 -10.57 -15.77
C TYR A 351 -5.43 -11.62 -14.67
N LEU A 352 -6.36 -12.54 -14.46
CA LEU A 352 -6.17 -13.65 -13.50
C LEU A 352 -4.98 -14.55 -13.86
N THR A 353 -4.69 -14.72 -15.14
CA THR A 353 -3.51 -15.48 -15.59
C THR A 353 -2.22 -14.72 -15.25
N THR A 354 -2.23 -13.39 -15.42
CA THR A 354 -1.12 -12.52 -15.00
C THR A 354 -0.88 -12.61 -13.50
N VAL A 355 -1.95 -12.57 -12.69
CA VAL A 355 -1.90 -12.70 -11.23
C VAL A 355 -1.27 -14.03 -10.81
N GLU A 356 -1.67 -15.13 -11.45
CA GLU A 356 -1.10 -16.45 -11.19
C GLU A 356 0.41 -16.48 -11.48
N GLN A 357 0.83 -15.91 -12.61
CA GLN A 357 2.24 -15.82 -12.98
C GLN A 357 3.06 -15.00 -11.97
N VAL A 358 2.56 -13.83 -11.56
CA VAL A 358 3.23 -13.00 -10.54
C VAL A 358 3.34 -13.75 -9.22
N ALA A 359 2.28 -14.42 -8.77
CA ALA A 359 2.29 -15.18 -7.53
C ALA A 359 3.32 -16.33 -7.57
N ASN A 360 3.44 -17.02 -8.70
CA ASN A 360 4.47 -18.04 -8.92
C ASN A 360 5.89 -17.44 -8.87
N ILE A 361 6.12 -16.30 -9.55
CA ILE A 361 7.39 -15.57 -9.45
C ILE A 361 7.70 -15.22 -8.00
N MET A 362 6.73 -14.71 -7.23
CA MET A 362 6.93 -14.36 -5.82
C MET A 362 7.31 -15.58 -4.96
N MET A 363 6.73 -16.76 -5.23
CA MET A 363 7.15 -17.99 -4.56
C MET A 363 8.60 -18.36 -4.89
N ASP A 364 9.02 -18.21 -6.15
CA ASP A 364 10.38 -18.49 -6.62
C ASP A 364 11.44 -17.48 -6.10
N LEU A 365 11.00 -16.29 -5.70
CA LEU A 365 11.84 -15.26 -5.09
C LEU A 365 12.12 -15.51 -3.60
N SER A 366 11.47 -16.50 -2.98
CA SER A 366 11.76 -16.83 -1.58
C SER A 366 13.16 -17.42 -1.42
N VAL A 367 13.95 -16.82 -0.53
CA VAL A 367 15.31 -17.27 -0.21
C VAL A 367 15.33 -17.66 1.25
N ARG A 368 15.24 -18.96 1.54
CA ARG A 368 15.41 -19.57 2.88
C ARG A 368 14.83 -18.75 4.05
N CYS A 369 15.61 -17.80 4.60
CA CYS A 369 15.25 -16.96 5.74
C CYS A 369 14.27 -15.82 5.40
N ASN A 370 14.21 -15.37 4.14
CA ASN A 370 13.18 -14.44 3.65
C ASN A 370 12.03 -15.25 3.02
N THR A 371 11.06 -15.61 3.85
CA THR A 371 9.86 -16.35 3.42
C THR A 371 8.75 -15.43 2.95
N CYS A 372 8.83 -14.12 3.18
CA CYS A 372 7.76 -13.16 2.90
C CYS A 372 7.22 -13.29 1.46
N PRO A 373 8.05 -13.30 0.40
CA PRO A 373 7.56 -13.40 -0.98
C PRO A 373 6.70 -14.64 -1.22
N LYS A 374 7.12 -15.78 -0.67
CA LYS A 374 6.39 -17.03 -0.77
C LYS A 374 5.06 -16.97 -0.05
N VAL A 375 5.01 -16.45 1.18
CA VAL A 375 3.74 -16.39 1.91
C VAL A 375 2.75 -15.47 1.21
N TYR A 376 3.21 -14.33 0.66
CA TYR A 376 2.38 -13.47 -0.17
C TYR A 376 1.90 -14.19 -1.45
N GLY A 377 2.78 -14.88 -2.17
CA GLY A 377 2.42 -15.65 -3.37
C GLY A 377 1.41 -16.76 -3.08
N GLU A 378 1.60 -17.52 -2.00
CA GLU A 378 0.65 -18.55 -1.55
C GLU A 378 -0.71 -17.94 -1.22
N HIS A 379 -0.75 -16.78 -0.57
CA HIS A 379 -1.99 -16.08 -0.27
C HIS A 379 -2.72 -15.63 -1.53
N ILE A 380 -2.01 -15.08 -2.52
CA ILE A 380 -2.61 -14.68 -3.81
C ILE A 380 -3.22 -15.89 -4.52
N LEU A 381 -2.49 -17.01 -4.61
CA LEU A 381 -2.98 -18.23 -5.23
C LEU A 381 -4.19 -18.83 -4.50
N LEU A 382 -4.22 -18.75 -3.17
CA LEU A 382 -5.36 -19.18 -2.39
C LEU A 382 -6.62 -18.36 -2.73
N GLN A 383 -6.49 -17.04 -2.81
CA GLN A 383 -7.61 -16.15 -3.19
C GLN A 383 -8.08 -16.44 -4.63
N LEU A 384 -7.14 -16.61 -5.56
CA LEU A 384 -7.44 -16.94 -6.95
C LEU A 384 -8.23 -18.26 -7.09
N ARG A 385 -7.81 -19.31 -6.37
CA ARG A 385 -8.50 -20.61 -6.35
C ARG A 385 -9.90 -20.51 -5.75
N THR A 386 -10.07 -19.74 -4.68
CA THR A 386 -11.36 -19.51 -4.03
C THR A 386 -12.33 -18.82 -5.00
N THR A 387 -11.88 -17.77 -5.67
CA THR A 387 -12.64 -17.06 -6.71
C THR A 387 -13.05 -17.99 -7.87
N THR A 388 -12.14 -18.86 -8.33
CA THR A 388 -12.43 -19.78 -9.45
C THR A 388 -13.42 -20.86 -9.05
N ARG A 389 -13.24 -21.47 -7.86
CA ARG A 389 -14.10 -22.54 -7.35
C ARG A 389 -15.54 -22.09 -7.11
N ASN A 390 -15.73 -20.91 -6.51
CA ASN A 390 -17.06 -20.38 -6.21
C ASN A 390 -17.92 -20.21 -7.48
N ARG A 391 -17.28 -20.06 -8.65
CA ARG A 391 -17.97 -19.90 -9.93
C ARG A 391 -18.35 -21.22 -10.59
N GLU A 392 -17.52 -22.24 -10.47
CA GLU A 392 -17.85 -23.58 -10.96
C GLU A 392 -19.11 -24.09 -10.23
N SER A 393 -19.17 -23.90 -8.91
CA SER A 393 -20.34 -24.28 -8.10
C SER A 393 -21.62 -23.50 -8.44
N SER A 394 -21.52 -22.22 -8.84
CA SER A 394 -22.72 -21.44 -9.18
C SER A 394 -23.30 -21.83 -10.55
N THR A 395 -22.46 -22.29 -11.47
CA THR A 395 -22.87 -22.69 -12.83
C THR A 395 -23.56 -24.06 -12.83
N GLU A 396 -23.12 -24.99 -11.98
CA GLU A 396 -23.71 -26.32 -11.86
C GLU A 396 -25.12 -26.29 -11.24
N ASN A 397 -25.34 -25.45 -10.23
CA ASN A 397 -26.66 -25.34 -9.57
C ASN A 397 -27.74 -24.74 -10.48
N SER A 398 -27.39 -23.82 -11.39
CA SER A 398 -28.37 -23.24 -12.33
C SER A 398 -28.88 -24.22 -13.40
N ASN A 399 -28.13 -25.30 -13.67
CA ASN A 399 -28.51 -26.29 -14.69
C ASN A 399 -29.32 -27.46 -14.11
N GLY A 400 -29.25 -27.71 -12.80
CA GLY A 400 -30.02 -28.77 -12.12
C GLY A 400 -31.52 -28.48 -12.01
N ASP A 401 -31.90 -27.20 -11.81
CA ASP A 401 -33.30 -26.80 -11.60
C ASP A 401 -34.13 -26.72 -12.89
N GLN A 402 -33.52 -26.76 -14.08
CA GLN A 402 -34.27 -26.83 -15.34
C GLN A 402 -34.71 -28.25 -15.72
N SER A 403 -34.30 -29.29 -14.98
CA SER A 403 -34.63 -30.69 -15.30
C SER A 403 -35.89 -31.25 -14.60
N MET A 404 -36.57 -30.49 -13.73
CA MET A 404 -37.79 -30.96 -13.05
C MET A 404 -39.09 -30.23 -13.41
N ALA A 405 -39.06 -29.25 -14.33
CA ALA A 405 -40.27 -28.57 -14.81
C ALA A 405 -40.75 -29.17 -16.14
N ASN A 406 -41.09 -30.47 -16.16
CA ASN A 406 -41.87 -31.05 -17.26
C ASN A 406 -42.62 -32.31 -16.77
N THR A 407 -43.62 -32.11 -15.91
CA THR A 407 -44.75 -33.03 -15.74
C THR A 407 -46.00 -32.25 -15.33
N ASP A 408 -46.86 -32.03 -16.33
CA ASP A 408 -48.33 -32.09 -16.33
C ASP A 408 -49.21 -31.43 -15.25
N THR A 409 -49.94 -30.40 -15.71
CA THR A 409 -51.41 -30.22 -15.72
C THR A 409 -52.30 -30.61 -14.53
N GLY A 410 -53.00 -29.63 -13.94
CA GLY A 410 -54.30 -29.81 -13.25
C GLY A 410 -54.77 -28.60 -12.41
N PRO A 411 -56.08 -28.29 -12.29
CA PRO A 411 -56.57 -26.90 -12.34
C PRO A 411 -56.91 -26.22 -11.00
N ALA A 412 -57.15 -24.90 -11.15
CA ALA A 412 -57.59 -23.86 -10.21
C ALA A 412 -58.56 -24.23 -9.07
N LEU A 413 -58.37 -23.59 -7.91
CA LEU A 413 -59.43 -22.91 -7.13
C LEU A 413 -58.84 -22.11 -5.94
N GLY A 414 -59.36 -20.90 -5.70
CA GLY A 414 -59.55 -20.37 -4.33
C GLY A 414 -58.57 -19.31 -3.78
N VAL A 415 -58.95 -18.04 -3.92
CA VAL A 415 -58.60 -16.89 -3.05
C VAL A 415 -59.47 -16.99 -1.77
N PRO A 416 -59.00 -16.71 -0.53
CA PRO A 416 -59.11 -15.34 0.04
C PRO A 416 -58.08 -14.86 1.10
N ASP A 417 -57.91 -13.53 1.08
CA ASP A 417 -57.79 -12.54 2.16
C ASP A 417 -56.72 -12.58 3.28
N ALA A 418 -55.90 -11.51 3.24
CA ALA A 418 -55.66 -10.47 4.27
C ALA A 418 -55.74 -10.81 5.78
N HIS A 419 -54.64 -10.50 6.51
CA HIS A 419 -54.59 -9.76 7.79
C HIS A 419 -53.10 -9.53 8.17
N ALA A 420 -52.59 -8.30 8.18
CA ALA A 420 -52.56 -7.36 9.32
C ALA A 420 -51.91 -7.94 10.59
N TRP A 421 -50.62 -7.65 10.81
CA TRP A 421 -50.00 -7.68 12.14
C TRP A 421 -49.20 -6.40 12.38
N SER A 422 -49.71 -5.60 13.31
CA SER A 422 -49.02 -4.51 13.96
C SER A 422 -48.91 -4.83 15.45
N GLN A 423 -47.84 -4.29 16.06
CA GLN A 423 -47.59 -4.12 17.49
C GLN A 423 -47.28 -5.36 18.35
N VAL A 424 -46.04 -5.40 18.86
CA VAL A 424 -45.79 -5.59 20.30
C VAL A 424 -44.76 -4.57 20.78
N ARG A 425 -45.02 -4.08 21.99
CA ARG A 425 -44.52 -2.89 22.67
C ARG A 425 -43.28 -3.20 23.52
N SER A 426 -42.47 -2.17 23.70
CA SER A 426 -41.36 -1.97 24.66
C SER A 426 -41.67 -2.33 26.12
N ILE A 427 -40.63 -2.76 26.86
CA ILE A 427 -40.43 -2.48 28.29
C ILE A 427 -38.94 -2.17 28.58
N ALA A 428 -38.72 -0.98 29.14
CA ALA A 428 -37.72 -0.44 30.09
C ALA A 428 -36.38 -1.19 30.32
N GLY A 429 -35.24 -0.55 30.54
CA GLY A 429 -34.91 0.84 30.87
C GLY A 429 -33.71 0.85 31.82
N SER A 430 -32.77 1.78 31.66
CA SER A 430 -31.93 2.28 32.77
C SER A 430 -31.18 3.53 32.33
N ASN A 431 -31.35 4.58 33.13
CA ASN A 431 -30.82 5.93 32.98
C ASN A 431 -29.37 6.04 33.49
N TYR A 432 -28.59 6.98 32.94
CA TYR A 432 -28.04 8.18 33.63
C TYR A 432 -27.04 8.94 32.71
N PRO A 433 -26.69 10.22 33.00
CA PRO A 433 -26.86 11.31 32.02
C PRO A 433 -25.57 12.10 31.68
N MET A 434 -25.81 13.13 30.86
CA MET A 434 -24.96 14.19 30.28
C MET A 434 -23.94 14.94 31.17
N ASP A 435 -22.93 15.45 30.45
CA ASP A 435 -22.24 16.76 30.56
C ASP A 435 -21.23 17.07 31.69
N SER A 436 -20.01 17.43 31.24
CA SER A 436 -19.38 18.76 31.39
C SER A 436 -17.92 18.81 31.91
N LEU A 437 -17.09 19.57 31.15
CA LEU A 437 -15.99 20.46 31.55
C LEU A 437 -14.58 19.91 31.94
N PHE A 438 -13.58 20.45 31.22
CA PHE A 438 -12.12 20.49 31.48
C PHE A 438 -11.75 21.14 32.84
N PRO A 439 -10.58 20.84 33.47
CA PRO A 439 -9.30 21.46 33.07
C PRO A 439 -8.02 20.61 33.26
N ALA A 440 -6.92 21.18 32.75
CA ALA A 440 -5.56 20.65 32.72
C ALA A 440 -4.89 20.43 34.09
N SER A 441 -4.09 19.37 34.19
CA SER A 441 -2.81 19.32 34.95
C SER A 441 -2.00 18.08 34.55
N THR A 442 -0.69 18.25 34.43
CA THR A 442 0.36 17.28 34.07
C THR A 442 0.86 16.50 35.30
N PRO A 443 1.92 15.69 35.19
CA PRO A 443 1.99 14.37 34.55
C PRO A 443 2.27 13.30 35.62
N ASN A 444 1.69 12.09 35.50
CA ASN A 444 2.14 10.98 36.31
C ASN A 444 2.54 9.81 35.41
N GLU A 445 3.81 9.44 35.57
CA GLU A 445 4.43 8.21 35.09
C GLU A 445 3.60 7.03 35.56
N ASP A 446 3.11 6.21 34.61
CA ASP A 446 2.88 4.77 34.79
C ASP A 446 2.41 4.19 33.45
N TRP A 447 3.33 3.52 32.76
CA TRP A 447 3.06 2.77 31.53
C TRP A 447 2.50 1.40 31.92
N PRO A 448 1.32 0.95 31.45
CA PRO A 448 0.81 -0.34 31.86
C PRO A 448 1.50 -1.46 31.08
N THR A 449 2.26 -2.30 31.78
CA THR A 449 2.63 -3.64 31.37
C THR A 449 1.37 -4.50 31.21
N ALA A 450 0.87 -4.61 29.98
CA ALA A 450 -0.15 -5.61 29.65
C ALA A 450 0.50 -6.99 29.53
N ALA A 451 0.28 -7.81 30.56
CA ALA A 451 0.55 -9.24 30.53
C ALA A 451 -0.38 -9.92 29.52
N PHE A 452 0.18 -10.52 28.46
CA PHE A 452 -0.56 -11.38 27.55
C PHE A 452 -0.44 -12.84 28.01
N ASN A 453 -1.50 -13.34 28.62
CA ASN A 453 -1.73 -14.77 28.78
C ASN A 453 -1.84 -15.43 27.40
N SER A 454 -1.09 -16.51 27.22
CA SER A 454 -1.04 -17.32 26.01
C SER A 454 -1.79 -18.61 26.25
N ASP A 455 -3.04 -18.65 25.80
CA ASP A 455 -3.77 -19.90 25.54
C ASP A 455 -4.91 -19.59 24.59
N HIS A 456 -4.68 -19.81 23.29
CA HIS A 456 -5.65 -20.28 22.29
C HIS A 456 -4.96 -20.38 20.91
N LEU A 457 -4.66 -21.61 20.51
CA LEU A 457 -4.15 -22.01 19.20
C LEU A 457 -5.27 -22.03 18.14
N LEU A 458 -4.88 -21.75 16.89
CA LEU A 458 -5.64 -21.84 15.63
C LEU A 458 -6.71 -20.76 15.41
N ARG A 459 -6.27 -19.55 15.05
CA ARG A 459 -7.09 -18.56 14.35
C ARG A 459 -6.44 -18.22 13.00
N SER A 460 -7.25 -18.28 11.94
CA SER A 460 -6.88 -17.97 10.55
C SER A 460 -6.25 -16.58 10.41
N ASN A 461 -5.42 -16.43 9.38
CA ASN A 461 -4.67 -15.23 8.97
C ASN A 461 -5.53 -13.94 8.79
N SER A 462 -6.14 -13.40 9.84
CA SER A 462 -6.98 -12.19 9.79
C SER A 462 -6.16 -10.91 9.66
N GLY A 463 -4.92 -10.88 10.13
CA GLY A 463 -4.11 -9.65 10.15
C GLY A 463 -3.70 -9.11 8.77
N LEU A 464 -3.63 -9.97 7.73
CA LEU A 464 -3.39 -9.56 6.35
C LEU A 464 -4.64 -8.89 5.78
N LEU A 465 -5.82 -9.45 6.05
CA LEU A 465 -7.10 -8.88 5.64
C LEU A 465 -7.38 -7.54 6.33
N ASP A 466 -7.04 -7.41 7.62
CA ASP A 466 -7.17 -6.15 8.37
C ASP A 466 -6.29 -5.02 7.80
N LEU A 467 -5.08 -5.35 7.32
CA LEU A 467 -4.18 -4.40 6.64
C LEU A 467 -4.63 -4.10 5.20
N LEU A 468 -5.36 -5.04 4.58
CA LEU A 468 -5.86 -4.96 3.21
C LEU A 468 -7.37 -4.66 3.13
N ASN A 469 -7.92 -3.98 4.14
CA ASN A 469 -9.30 -3.45 4.25
C ASN A 469 -9.75 -2.52 3.09
N ILE A 470 -9.10 -2.59 1.93
CA ILE A 470 -9.58 -2.09 0.64
C ILE A 470 -10.91 -2.76 0.28
N PHE A 471 -11.15 -4.00 0.71
CA PHE A 471 -12.29 -4.78 0.30
C PHE A 471 -13.09 -5.27 1.52
N PRO A 472 -14.40 -5.00 1.59
CA PRO A 472 -15.25 -5.53 2.66
C PRO A 472 -15.10 -7.05 2.77
N ASP A 473 -14.86 -7.56 3.98
CA ASP A 473 -14.79 -9.01 4.26
C ASP A 473 -16.02 -9.76 3.72
N SER A 474 -17.17 -9.10 3.69
CA SER A 474 -18.43 -9.63 3.15
C SER A 474 -18.35 -9.99 1.66
N LEU A 475 -17.46 -9.36 0.88
CA LEU A 475 -17.28 -9.61 -0.55
C LEU A 475 -16.21 -10.68 -0.85
N LEU A 476 -15.26 -10.88 0.06
CA LEU A 476 -14.28 -11.97 -0.03
C LEU A 476 -14.83 -13.28 0.58
N HIS A 477 -15.81 -13.20 1.48
CA HIS A 477 -16.44 -14.33 2.16
C HIS A 477 -17.92 -14.54 1.83
N THR A 478 -18.42 -14.03 0.69
CA THR A 478 -19.79 -14.35 0.25
C THR A 478 -19.96 -15.86 0.09
N SER A 479 -20.81 -16.43 0.96
CA SER A 479 -21.33 -17.80 1.05
C SER A 479 -20.53 -18.84 1.84
N ILE A 480 -20.89 -18.99 3.13
CA ILE A 480 -21.11 -20.31 3.75
C ILE A 480 -22.45 -20.39 4.54
N ASN A 481 -23.04 -19.30 5.04
CA ASN A 481 -24.19 -19.39 5.97
C ASN A 481 -25.46 -18.57 5.62
N SER A 482 -25.85 -18.47 4.36
CA SER A 482 -27.20 -17.98 4.02
C SER A 482 -27.71 -18.57 2.72
N LEU A 483 -28.12 -19.83 2.78
CA LEU A 483 -29.17 -20.45 1.97
C LEU A 483 -29.78 -21.57 2.81
#